data_AF-X1F0V0-F1
#
_entry.id   AF-X1F0V0-F1
#
_cell.length_a   1.000
_cell.length_b   1.000
_cell.length_c   1.000
_cell.angle_alpha   90.00
_cell.angle_beta   90.00
_cell.angle_gamma   90.00
#
_symmetry.space_group_name_H-M   'P 1'
#
loop_
_entity.id
_entity.type
_entity.pdbx_description
1 polymer ?
#
loop_
_entity_poly.entity_id
_entity_poly.type
_entity_poly.pdbx_seq_one_letter_code
_entity_poly.pdbx_strand_id
1 'polypeptide(L)' 'VIIFILLLKDKKAGGHLLECQLQNVRIEIDYTSEFYMVLPEGAEFYKADLEKEKHQELEKVEK' A
#
# COMPACT_ATOMS: atom_id res chain seq x y z
N VAL A 1 -8.97 1.45 2.52
CA VAL A 1 -7.64 1.63 3.13
C VAL A 1 -6.83 2.49 2.20
N ILE A 2 -6.13 3.50 2.70
CA ILE A 2 -5.21 4.34 1.90
C ILE A 2 -3.80 3.97 2.32
N ILE A 3 -2.95 3.62 1.35
CA ILE A 3 -1.56 3.22 1.59
C ILE A 3 -0.66 4.37 1.16
N PHE A 4 0.18 4.83 2.09
CA PHE A 4 1.14 5.91 1.84
C PHE A 4 2.56 5.41 2.02
N ILE A 5 3.45 5.83 1.13
CA ILE A 5 4.88 5.58 1.23
C ILE A 5 5.60 6.92 1.38
N LEU A 6 6.42 7.05 2.41
CA LEU A 6 7.23 8.24 2.67
C LEU A 6 8.62 8.05 2.05
N LEU A 7 9.15 9.12 1.45
CA LEU A 7 10.55 9.23 1.05
C LEU A 7 11.08 10.63 1.38
N LEU A 8 12.20 10.70 2.09
CA LEU A 8 12.86 11.98 2.37
C LEU A 8 13.52 12.54 1.11
N LYS A 9 13.62 13.87 1.06
CA LYS A 9 14.21 14.59 -0.08
C LYS A 9 15.65 14.15 -0.41
N ASP A 10 16.44 13.82 0.60
CA ASP A 10 17.81 13.34 0.45
C ASP A 10 17.92 11.83 0.15
N LYS A 11 16.77 11.14 0.08
CA LYS A 11 16.63 9.71 -0.18
C LYS A 11 17.33 8.80 0.83
N LYS A 12 17.73 9.32 2.00
CA LYS A 12 18.42 8.51 3.01
C LYS A 12 17.48 7.69 3.87
N ALA A 13 16.21 8.06 3.92
CA ALA A 13 15.18 7.34 4.65
C ALA A 13 13.82 7.42 3.96
N GLY A 14 12.96 6.46 4.31
CA GLY A 14 11.60 6.33 3.83
C GLY A 14 10.92 5.12 4.49
N GLY A 15 9.71 4.79 4.07
CA GLY A 15 8.98 3.62 4.56
C GLY A 15 7.48 3.69 4.37
N HIS A 16 6.78 2.66 4.84
CA HIS A 16 5.32 2.64 4.96
C HIS A 16 4.88 3.63 6.03
N LEU A 17 3.91 4.47 5.71
CA LEU A 17 3.48 5.55 6.58
C LEU A 17 2.23 5.14 7.36
N LEU A 18 2.37 4.99 8.68
CA LEU A 18 1.26 4.67 9.58
C LEU A 18 0.48 5.93 9.97
N GLU A 19 1.20 7.00 10.33
CA GLU A 19 0.62 8.28 10.72
C GLU A 19 1.56 9.44 10.35
N CYS A 20 1.00 10.58 9.97
CA CYS A 20 1.74 11.83 9.87
C CYS A 20 0.86 13.04 10.20
N GLN A 21 1.51 14.12 10.64
CA GLN A 21 0.91 15.44 10.71
C GLN A 21 1.62 16.33 9.71
N LEU A 22 0.86 16.97 8.83
CA LEU A 22 1.38 17.81 7.76
C LEU A 22 0.95 19.26 7.99
N GLN A 23 1.85 20.20 7.76
CA GLN A 23 1.57 21.63 7.79
C GLN A 23 2.09 22.27 6.51
N ASN A 24 1.25 23.08 5.85
CA ASN A 24 1.57 23.80 4.61
C ASN A 24 2.12 22.90 3.48
N VAL A 25 1.37 21.87 3.11
CA VAL A 25 1.73 20.93 2.05
C VAL A 25 0.95 21.16 0.77
N ARG A 26 1.54 20.79 -0.36
CA ARG A 26 0.85 20.68 -1.65
C ARG A 26 0.44 19.22 -1.85
N ILE A 27 -0.83 18.99 -2.15
CA ILE A 27 -1.38 17.68 -2.45
C ILE A 27 -1.80 17.66 -3.91
N GLU A 28 -1.45 16.59 -4.61
CA GLU A 28 -1.88 16.33 -5.98
C GLU A 28 -2.55 14.96 -6.00
N ILE A 29 -3.71 14.87 -6.66
CA ILE A 29 -4.52 13.65 -6.76
C ILE A 29 -4.79 13.42 -8.24
N ASP A 30 -4.50 12.22 -8.71
CA ASP A 30 -4.88 11.75 -10.03
C ASP A 30 -6.09 10.79 -9.91
N TYR A 31 -7.09 10.99 -10.75
CA TYR A 31 -8.27 10.13 -10.79
C TYR A 31 -8.07 9.06 -11.85
N THR A 32 -7.77 7.84 -11.41
CA THR A 32 -7.66 6.67 -12.28
C THR A 32 -8.88 5.76 -12.07
N SER A 33 -9.71 5.57 -13.10
CA SER A 33 -10.94 4.76 -13.02
C SER A 33 -10.73 3.26 -13.29
N GLU A 34 -9.59 2.89 -13.86
CA GLU A 34 -9.29 1.51 -14.26
C GLU A 34 -8.17 0.93 -13.39
N PHE A 35 -8.34 -0.34 -13.01
CA PHE A 35 -7.33 -1.08 -12.25
C PHE A 35 -6.96 -2.36 -13.01
N TYR A 36 -5.67 -2.55 -13.23
CA TYR A 36 -5.11 -3.72 -13.90
C TYR A 36 -4.29 -4.55 -12.91
N MET A 37 -4.57 -5.85 -12.85
CA MET A 37 -3.88 -6.80 -11.96
C MET A 37 -3.14 -7.84 -12.80
N VAL A 38 -1.85 -7.98 -12.54
CA VAL A 38 -1.02 -9.09 -13.06
C VAL A 38 -0.81 -10.08 -11.93
N LEU A 39 -1.19 -11.34 -12.15
CA LEU A 39 -0.96 -12.40 -11.19
C LEU A 39 0.47 -12.94 -11.34
N PRO A 40 1.21 -13.16 -10.23
CA PRO A 40 2.52 -13.80 -10.30
C PRO A 40 2.42 -15.26 -10.80
N GLU A 41 3.38 -15.68 -11.63
CA GLU A 41 3.41 -17.05 -12.21
C GLU A 41 4.14 -18.08 -11.33
N GLY A 42 4.44 -17.74 -10.07
CA GLY A 42 5.20 -18.60 -9.15
C GLY A 42 4.34 -19.68 -8.49
N ALA A 43 4.92 -20.86 -8.26
CA ALA A 43 4.26 -21.96 -7.54
C ALA A 43 3.72 -21.56 -6.17
N GLU A 44 4.34 -20.56 -5.54
CA GLU A 44 4.00 -20.10 -4.20
C GLU A 44 2.71 -19.27 -4.21
N PHE A 45 2.46 -18.55 -5.30
CA PHE A 45 1.19 -17.84 -5.51
C PHE A 45 0.05 -18.84 -5.74
N TYR A 46 0.26 -19.88 -6.55
CA TYR A 46 -0.76 -20.89 -6.83
C TYR A 46 -1.15 -21.77 -5.63
N LYS A 47 -0.26 -21.91 -4.64
CA LYS A 47 -0.53 -22.66 -3.40
C LYS A 47 -1.12 -21.80 -2.29
N ALA A 48 -1.16 -20.48 -2.46
CA ALA A 48 -1.67 -19.58 -1.44
C ALA A 48 -3.20 -19.73 -1.30
N ASP A 49 -3.67 -19.92 -0.07
CA ASP A 49 -5.09 -19.90 0.25
C ASP A 49 -5.56 -18.43 0.40
N LEU A 50 -6.21 -17.95 -0.67
CA LEU A 50 -6.76 -16.60 -0.81
C LEU A 50 -8.28 -16.53 -0.56
N GLU A 51 -8.95 -17.65 -0.28
CA GLU A 51 -10.41 -17.68 -0.06
C GLU A 51 -10.79 -17.26 1.36
N LYS A 52 -9.85 -17.35 2.31
CA LYS A 52 -10.07 -16.91 3.69
C LYS A 52 -10.29 -15.40 3.76
N GLU A 53 -11.36 -14.99 4.46
CA GLU A 53 -11.60 -13.59 4.81
C GLU A 53 -10.50 -13.11 5.79
N LYS A 54 -9.60 -12.25 5.30
CA LYS A 54 -8.47 -11.72 6.08
C LYS A 54 -8.56 -10.22 6.33
N HIS A 55 -9.76 -9.63 6.23
CA HIS A 55 -9.91 -8.17 6.28
C HIS A 55 -9.35 -7.57 7.58
N GLN A 56 -9.62 -8.20 8.73
CA GLN A 56 -9.10 -7.75 10.02
C GLN A 56 -7.59 -7.90 10.15
N GLU A 57 -7.02 -8.97 9.59
CA GLU A 57 -5.57 -9.18 9.56
C GLU A 57 -4.88 -8.14 8.67
N LEU A 58 -5.47 -7.84 7.52
CA LEU A 58 -5.00 -6.80 6.60
C LEU A 58 -4.99 -5.43 7.27
N GLU A 59 -6.07 -5.05 7.96
CA GLU A 59 -6.09 -3.78 8.70
C GLU A 59 -5.00 -3.70 9.78
N LYS A 60 -4.72 -4.82 10.46
CA LYS A 60 -3.69 -4.89 11.52
C LYS A 60 -2.27 -4.79 10.97
N VAL A 61 -2.03 -5.23 9.74
CA VAL A 61 -0.70 -5.17 9.12
C VAL A 61 -0.46 -3.80 8.47
N GLU A 62 -1.51 -3.15 8.00
CA GLU A 62 -1.43 -1.87 7.28
C GLU A 62 -1.54 -0.62 8.19
N LYS A 63 -1.97 -0.76 9.45
CA LYS A 63 -2.12 0.30 10.47
C LYS A 63 -1.31 -0.03 11.73
#